data_AF-A0A958UYD3-F1
#
_entry.id   AF-A0A958UYD3-F1
#
_cell.length_a   1.000
_cell.length_b   1.000
_cell.length_c   1.000
_cell.angle_alpha   90.00
_cell.angle_beta   90.00
_cell.angle_gamma   90.00
#
_symmetry.space_group_name_H-M   'P 1'
#
loop_
_entity.id
_entity.type
_entity.pdbx_description
1 polymer ?
#
loop_
_entity_poly.entity_id
_entity_poly.type
_entity_poly.pdbx_seq_one_letter_code
_entity_poly.pdbx_strand_id
1 'polypeptide(L)'
;HKILPPSKFGLIQITRQRVRPEMNIKTVEENPNGHNGEEIEAPIVVIQKITHELEQLFKRDYKKVTLNTHPFIAAFLTKGFPSIRSKWFFEHKKWVKILPRDAYTYLEYHFHDKDGNLIK
;
A
#
# COMPACT_ATOMS: atom_id res chain seq x y z
N HIS A 1 -15.53 -38.31 0.66
CA HIS A 1 -15.81 -37.70 1.98
C HIS A 1 -15.98 -38.80 3.01
N LYS A 2 -15.48 -38.61 4.24
CA LYS A 2 -15.62 -39.60 5.32
C LYS A 2 -16.32 -38.92 6.49
N ILE A 3 -17.47 -39.47 6.89
CA ILE A 3 -18.30 -38.95 7.98
C ILE A 3 -18.05 -39.86 9.18
N LEU A 4 -17.72 -39.27 10.33
CA LEU A 4 -17.64 -40.00 11.60
C LEU A 4 -19.01 -39.93 12.31
N PRO A 5 -19.38 -40.97 13.08
CA PRO A 5 -20.68 -41.03 13.76
C PRO A 5 -20.81 -39.97 14.86
N PRO A 6 -22.06 -39.58 15.24
CA PRO A 6 -22.34 -38.47 16.14
C PRO A 6 -21.88 -38.73 17.58
N SER A 7 -21.36 -37.69 18.23
CA SER A 7 -21.05 -37.68 19.67
C SER A 7 -22.32 -37.51 20.51
N LYS A 8 -22.30 -37.97 21.77
CA LYS A 8 -23.41 -38.07 22.73
C LYS A 8 -24.14 -36.75 23.07
N PHE A 9 -23.72 -35.62 22.47
CA PHE A 9 -24.30 -34.29 22.62
C PHE A 9 -25.01 -33.76 21.36
N GLY A 10 -25.32 -34.62 20.37
CA GLY A 10 -26.10 -34.21 19.20
C GLY A 10 -25.38 -33.23 18.25
N LEU A 11 -24.06 -33.09 18.39
CA LEU A 11 -23.24 -32.25 17.51
C LEU A 11 -22.62 -33.10 16.41
N ILE A 12 -22.93 -32.74 15.16
CA ILE A 12 -22.34 -33.33 13.96
C ILE A 12 -21.18 -32.41 13.54
N GLN A 13 -19.94 -32.91 13.64
CA GLN A 13 -18.76 -32.22 13.14
C GLN A 13 -18.48 -32.61 11.68
N ILE A 14 -18.49 -31.63 10.79
CA ILE A 14 -18.15 -31.80 9.38
C ILE A 14 -16.81 -31.11 9.13
N THR A 15 -15.76 -31.90 8.88
CA THR A 15 -14.50 -31.37 8.35
C THR A 15 -14.58 -31.31 6.83
N ARG A 16 -14.90 -30.13 6.30
CA ARG A 16 -14.79 -29.81 4.87
C ARG A 16 -13.32 -29.86 4.45
N GLN A 17 -12.97 -30.67 3.46
CA GLN A 17 -11.68 -30.55 2.77
C GLN A 17 -11.64 -29.19 2.04
N ARG A 18 -10.63 -28.38 2.31
CA ARG A 18 -10.40 -27.08 1.65
C ARG A 18 -9.85 -27.32 0.24
N VAL A 19 -10.70 -27.22 -0.79
CA VAL A 19 -10.34 -27.51 -2.21
C VAL A 19 -9.91 -26.27 -3.00
N ARG A 20 -9.85 -25.10 -2.37
CA ARG A 20 -9.24 -23.90 -2.96
C ARG A 20 -8.25 -23.35 -1.94
N PRO A 21 -6.96 -23.22 -2.27
CA PRO A 21 -6.11 -22.34 -1.49
C PRO A 21 -6.76 -20.96 -1.55
N GLU A 22 -7.12 -20.37 -0.41
CA GLU A 22 -7.31 -18.93 -0.41
C GLU A 22 -5.94 -18.39 -0.77
N MET A 23 -5.87 -17.67 -1.88
CA MET A 23 -4.71 -16.88 -2.21
C MET A 23 -4.68 -15.74 -1.19
N ASN A 24 -4.25 -16.05 0.04
CA ASN A 24 -3.57 -15.06 0.85
C ASN A 24 -2.33 -14.75 0.03
N ILE A 25 -2.44 -13.74 -0.84
CA ILE A 25 -1.30 -13.20 -1.55
C ILE A 25 -0.43 -12.65 -0.43
N LYS A 26 0.48 -13.49 0.07
CA LYS A 26 1.62 -13.06 0.84
C LYS A 26 2.46 -12.24 -0.14
N THR A 27 2.08 -10.98 -0.30
CA THR A 27 2.84 -9.96 -1.03
C THR A 27 4.02 -9.55 -0.16
N VAL A 28 4.85 -10.52 0.18
CA VAL A 28 6.02 -10.38 1.03
C VAL A 28 7.18 -10.85 0.18
N GLU A 29 7.88 -9.89 -0.43
CA GLU A 29 9.11 -10.15 -1.17
C GLU A 29 10.29 -9.97 -0.20
N GLU A 30 11.37 -10.73 -0.37
CA GLU A 30 12.58 -10.61 0.45
C GLU A 30 13.34 -9.32 0.12
N ASN A 31 13.68 -8.55 1.14
CA ASN A 31 14.30 -7.21 1.04
C ASN A 31 15.73 -7.28 0.49
N PRO A 32 16.04 -6.66 -0.68
CA PRO A 32 17.41 -6.57 -1.16
C PRO A 32 18.27 -5.55 -0.38
N ASN A 33 17.68 -4.73 0.51
CA ASN A 33 18.34 -3.66 1.26
C ASN A 33 18.32 -3.83 2.80
N GLY A 34 17.77 -4.93 3.32
CA GLY A 34 17.59 -5.13 4.77
C GLY A 34 18.70 -5.97 5.40
N HIS A 35 19.35 -5.46 6.45
CA HIS A 35 20.00 -6.32 7.44
C HIS A 35 18.91 -7.14 8.14
N ASN A 36 18.99 -8.46 8.07
CA ASN A 36 18.16 -9.42 8.82
C ASN A 36 16.68 -9.53 8.42
N GLY A 37 16.39 -9.88 7.15
CA GLY A 37 15.15 -10.61 6.82
C GLY A 37 13.83 -9.88 7.09
N GLU A 38 13.82 -8.55 7.09
CA GLU A 38 12.58 -7.78 7.20
C GLU A 38 11.71 -7.99 5.95
N GLU A 39 10.50 -8.49 6.21
CA GLU A 39 9.41 -8.64 5.26
C GLU A 39 9.07 -7.30 4.60
N ILE A 40 9.31 -7.14 3.29
CA ILE A 40 8.97 -5.90 2.58
C ILE A 40 7.44 -5.80 2.51
N GLU A 41 6.88 -4.67 2.95
CA GLU A 41 5.46 -4.40 2.74
C GLU A 41 5.16 -4.30 1.25
N ALA A 42 4.06 -4.92 0.85
CA ALA A 42 3.56 -4.86 -0.52
C ALA A 42 3.44 -3.41 -1.02
N PRO A 43 3.86 -3.10 -2.26
CA PRO A 43 3.72 -1.76 -2.83
C PRO A 43 2.30 -1.19 -2.74
N ILE A 44 1.28 -2.06 -2.84
CA ILE A 44 -0.13 -1.68 -2.72
C ILE A 44 -0.46 -1.10 -1.33
N VAL A 45 0.14 -1.63 -0.26
CA VAL A 45 -0.06 -1.15 1.11
C VAL A 45 0.56 0.23 1.28
N VAL A 46 1.77 0.43 0.74
CA VAL A 46 2.45 1.73 0.78
C VAL A 46 1.64 2.80 0.05
N ILE A 47 1.02 2.46 -1.09
CA ILE A 47 0.16 3.40 -1.83
C ILE A 47 -1.09 3.79 -1.04
N GLN A 48 -1.71 2.84 -0.34
CA GLN A 48 -2.84 3.13 0.54
C GLN A 48 -2.44 4.05 1.69
N LYS A 49 -1.27 3.81 2.30
CA LYS A 49 -0.70 4.69 3.33
C LYS A 49 -0.45 6.10 2.79
N ILE A 50 0.22 6.23 1.64
CA ILE A 50 0.48 7.51 0.97
C ILE A 50 -0.84 8.25 0.70
N THR A 51 -1.86 7.55 0.20
CA THR A 51 -3.17 8.16 -0.09
C THR A 51 -3.82 8.69 1.19
N HIS A 52 -3.83 7.89 2.25
CA HIS A 52 -4.40 8.29 3.54
C HIS A 52 -3.66 9.49 4.15
N GLU A 53 -2.32 9.49 4.13
CA GLU A 53 -1.53 10.62 4.62
C GLU A 53 -1.75 11.88 3.78
N LEU A 54 -1.85 11.72 2.46
CA LEU A 54 -2.16 12.81 1.53
C LEU A 54 -3.53 13.44 1.81
N GLU A 55 -4.55 12.64 2.11
CA GLU A 55 -5.86 13.12 2.57
C GLU A 55 -5.75 13.93 3.88
N GLN A 56 -4.95 13.46 4.84
CA GLN A 56 -4.70 14.19 6.09
C GLN A 56 -4.00 15.53 5.84
N LEU A 57 -3.02 15.56 4.92
CA LEU A 57 -2.36 16.81 4.52
C LEU A 57 -3.35 17.77 3.85
N PHE A 58 -4.28 17.27 3.04
CA PHE A 58 -5.29 18.12 2.43
C PHE A 58 -6.28 18.70 3.43
N LYS A 59 -6.62 17.98 4.51
CA LYS A 59 -7.42 18.49 5.64
C LYS A 59 -6.71 19.60 6.42
N ARG A 60 -5.38 19.58 6.49
CA ARG A 60 -4.54 20.62 7.14
C ARG A 60 -4.33 21.88 6.25
N ASP A 61 -5.08 22.01 5.17
CA ASP A 61 -5.02 23.08 4.17
C ASP A 61 -3.66 23.29 3.47
N TYR A 62 -2.82 22.26 3.39
CA TYR A 62 -1.63 22.35 2.54
C TYR A 62 -2.06 22.52 1.08
N LYS A 63 -1.64 23.64 0.47
CA LYS A 63 -2.03 24.02 -0.91
C LYS A 63 -1.12 23.41 -1.97
N LYS A 64 0.14 23.15 -1.64
CA LYS A 64 1.13 22.57 -2.56
C LYS A 64 1.93 21.51 -1.82
N VAL A 65 1.64 20.25 -2.12
CA VAL A 65 2.36 19.10 -1.55
C VAL A 65 3.23 18.49 -2.65
N THR A 66 4.48 18.21 -2.29
CA THR A 66 5.44 17.50 -3.13
C THR A 66 5.76 16.16 -2.49
N LEU A 67 5.50 15.06 -3.19
CA LEU A 67 5.85 13.71 -2.80
C LEU A 67 7.18 13.33 -3.45
N ASN A 68 8.22 13.15 -2.65
CA ASN A 68 9.48 12.55 -3.06
C ASN A 68 9.42 11.05 -2.78
N THR A 69 9.68 10.21 -3.78
CA THR A 69 9.66 8.75 -3.59
C THR A 69 10.58 8.07 -4.60
N HIS A 70 10.88 6.79 -4.39
CA HIS A 70 11.67 6.01 -5.34
C HIS A 70 11.01 5.97 -6.74
N PRO A 71 11.78 5.99 -7.84
CA PRO A 71 11.26 5.96 -9.22
C PRO A 71 10.22 4.86 -9.49
N PHE A 72 10.34 3.71 -8.82
CA PHE A 72 9.37 2.63 -8.92
C PHE A 72 7.96 3.05 -8.44
N ILE A 73 7.86 3.61 -7.24
CA ILE A 73 6.58 4.09 -6.69
C ILE A 73 6.11 5.31 -7.49
N ALA A 74 7.01 6.22 -7.86
CA ALA A 74 6.67 7.39 -8.67
C ALA A 74 6.06 6.97 -10.01
N ALA A 75 6.66 5.97 -10.67
CA ALA A 75 6.11 5.38 -11.88
C ALA A 75 4.76 4.73 -11.59
N PHE A 76 4.59 3.96 -10.51
CA PHE A 76 3.31 3.34 -10.17
C PHE A 76 2.18 4.36 -9.95
N LEU A 77 2.49 5.50 -9.31
CA LEU A 77 1.51 6.56 -9.07
C LEU A 77 1.13 7.34 -10.33
N THR A 78 2.04 7.42 -11.31
CA THR A 78 1.89 8.23 -12.52
C THR A 78 1.52 7.44 -13.76
N LYS A 79 1.93 6.17 -13.85
CA LYS A 79 1.67 5.26 -14.97
C LYS A 79 0.33 4.56 -14.76
N GLY A 80 -0.35 4.28 -15.87
CA GLY A 80 -1.71 3.73 -15.89
C GLY A 80 -2.77 4.79 -16.18
N PHE A 81 -3.88 4.36 -16.79
CA PHE A 81 -5.03 5.20 -17.07
C PHE A 81 -6.30 4.55 -16.48
N PRO A 82 -7.03 5.22 -15.57
CA PRO A 82 -6.69 6.47 -14.89
C PRO A 82 -5.53 6.30 -13.89
N SER A 83 -4.61 7.27 -13.84
CA SER A 83 -3.50 7.23 -12.87
C SER A 83 -3.98 7.54 -11.45
N ILE A 84 -3.29 7.01 -10.43
CA ILE A 84 -3.59 7.30 -9.02
C ILE A 84 -3.48 8.81 -8.75
N ARG A 85 -2.47 9.44 -9.34
CA ARG A 85 -2.31 10.90 -9.31
C ARG A 85 -3.55 11.63 -9.84
N SER A 86 -4.11 11.17 -10.96
CA SER A 86 -5.33 11.74 -11.53
C SER A 86 -6.52 11.55 -10.60
N LYS A 87 -6.65 10.37 -9.97
CA LYS A 87 -7.70 10.09 -8.98
C LYS A 87 -7.67 11.09 -7.82
N TRP A 88 -6.49 11.33 -7.24
CA TRP A 88 -6.33 12.34 -6.18
C TRP A 88 -6.72 13.75 -6.63
N PHE A 89 -6.40 14.10 -7.88
CA PHE A 89 -6.80 15.39 -8.45
C PHE A 89 -8.32 15.49 -8.61
N PHE A 90 -9.01 14.43 -9.04
CA PHE A 90 -10.47 14.42 -9.14
C PHE A 90 -11.17 14.49 -7.77
N GLU A 91 -10.65 13.77 -6.77
CA GLU A 91 -11.25 13.70 -5.44
C GLU A 91 -11.05 15.00 -4.63
N HIS A 92 -9.85 15.59 -4.70
CA HIS A 92 -9.50 16.72 -3.84
C HIS A 92 -9.32 18.05 -4.56
N LYS A 93 -9.37 18.07 -5.90
CA LYS A 93 -9.10 19.25 -6.75
C LYS A 93 -7.74 19.92 -6.46
N LYS A 94 -6.82 19.21 -5.81
CA LYS A 94 -5.48 19.66 -5.45
C LYS A 94 -4.45 18.90 -6.29
N TRP A 95 -3.48 19.63 -6.83
CA TRP A 95 -2.44 19.04 -7.67
C TRP A 95 -1.23 18.63 -6.82
N VAL A 96 -0.87 17.35 -6.92
CA VAL A 96 0.28 16.76 -6.22
C VAL A 96 1.47 16.71 -7.17
N LYS A 97 2.62 17.22 -6.73
CA LYS A 97 3.89 17.04 -7.45
C LYS A 97 4.53 15.75 -6.98
N ILE A 98 4.89 14.86 -7.91
CA ILE A 98 5.60 13.61 -7.61
C ILE A 98 7.00 13.74 -8.20
N LEU A 99 8.02 13.59 -7.36
CA LEU A 99 9.42 13.68 -7.73
C LEU A 99 10.11 12.33 -7.46
N PRO A 100 10.63 11.66 -8.51
CA PRO A 100 11.43 10.46 -8.32
C PRO A 100 12.78 10.82 -7.70
N ARG A 101 13.22 10.05 -6.70
CA ARG A 101 14.54 10.16 -6.06
C ARG A 101 15.20 8.79 -6.07
N ASP A 102 16.23 8.62 -6.90
CA ASP A 102 16.97 7.34 -7.01
C ASP A 102 17.74 6.98 -5.73
N ALA A 103 18.02 7.96 -4.87
CA ALA A 103 18.70 7.75 -3.60
C ALA A 103 17.80 7.12 -2.51
N TYR A 104 16.49 7.00 -2.74
CA TYR A 104 15.55 6.48 -1.74
C TYR A 104 15.41 4.98 -1.84
N THR A 105 15.16 4.30 -0.72
CA THR A 105 14.85 2.87 -0.75
C THR A 105 13.50 2.59 -1.39
N TYR A 106 13.26 1.34 -1.78
CA TYR A 106 12.11 0.94 -2.58
C TYR A 106 10.75 1.36 -2.00
N LEU A 107 10.60 1.38 -0.67
CA LEU A 107 9.36 1.78 0.03
C LEU A 107 9.42 3.18 0.65
N GLU A 108 10.51 3.90 0.46
CA GLU A 108 10.73 5.18 1.12
C GLU A 108 10.06 6.32 0.34
N TYR A 109 9.36 7.14 1.09
CA TYR A 109 8.66 8.30 0.57
C TYR A 109 8.66 9.41 1.63
N HIS A 110 8.67 10.64 1.14
CA HIS A 110 8.73 11.83 1.96
C HIS A 110 7.82 12.92 1.37
N PHE A 111 7.07 13.59 2.23
CA PHE A 111 6.20 14.70 1.87
C PHE A 111 6.87 16.03 2.20
N HIS A 112 6.91 16.92 1.23
CA HIS A 112 7.46 18.26 1.35
C HIS A 112 6.37 19.30 1.12
N ASP A 113 6.41 20.37 1.92
CA ASP A 113 5.51 21.51 1.75
C ASP A 113 6.00 22.44 0.63
N LYS A 114 5.25 23.51 0.37
CA LYS A 114 5.60 24.60 -0.55
C LYS A 114 6.98 25.20 -0.28
N ASP A 115 7.36 25.30 1.00
CA ASP A 115 8.64 25.84 1.44
C ASP A 115 9.80 24.83 1.36
N GLY A 116 9.53 23.61 0.88
CA GLY A 116 10.54 22.55 0.75
C GLY A 116 10.85 21.85 2.07
N ASN A 117 10.24 22.27 3.17
CA ASN A 117 10.36 21.63 4.48
C ASN A 117 9.76 20.22 4.44
N LEU A 118 10.49 19.29 5.05
CA LEU A 118 10.05 17.92 5.25
C LEU A 118 8.86 17.94 6.23
N ILE A 119 7.70 17.53 5.75
CA ILE A 119 6.52 17.32 6.58
C ILE A 119 6.61 15.94 7.23
N LYS A 120 7.06 14.94 6.46
CA LYS A 120 7.24 13.57 6.90
C LYS A 120 8.11 12.80 5.95
#